data_AF-M1IWV2-F1
#
_entry.id   AF-M1IWV2-F1
#
_cell.length_a   1.000
_cell.length_b   1.000
_cell.length_c   1.000
_cell.angle_alpha   90.00
_cell.angle_beta   90.00
_cell.angle_gamma   90.00
#
_symmetry.space_group_name_H-M   'P 1'
#
loop_
_entity.id
_entity.type
_entity.pdbx_description
1 polymer ?
#
loop_
_entity_poly.entity_id
_entity_poly.type
_entity_poly.pdbx_seq_one_letter_code
_entity_poly.pdbx_strand_id
1 'polypeptide(L)'
;MNNKERKQIKKILKFLFFSSRGGKTRLEIVKLLEFNSLNANQIAEKLNLNYKTVIHHLEVLMENRIVVKEGDGYGAKFRLSREFVIFKEVLVELERETK
;
A
#
# COMPACT_ATOMS: atom_id res chain seq x y z
N MET A 1 4.56 10.02 17.65
CA MET A 1 5.75 9.72 16.83
C MET A 1 6.75 10.86 16.98
N ASN A 2 8.01 10.57 17.26
CA ASN A 2 9.02 11.63 17.36
C ASN A 2 9.48 12.11 15.97
N ASN A 3 10.16 13.26 15.91
CA ASN A 3 10.58 13.86 14.64
C ASN A 3 11.54 12.98 13.82
N LYS A 4 12.39 12.18 14.48
CA LYS A 4 13.34 11.28 13.81
C LYS A 4 12.62 10.12 13.12
N GLU A 5 11.70 9.48 13.82
CA GLU A 5 10.84 8.41 13.29
C GLU A 5 10.02 8.90 12.11
N ARG A 6 9.36 10.06 12.25
CA ARG A 6 8.56 10.64 11.17
C ARG A 6 9.38 10.88 9.91
N LYS A 7 10.60 11.42 10.04
CA LYS A 7 11.52 11.64 8.92
C LYS A 7 11.93 10.32 8.25
N GLN A 8 12.15 9.27 9.04
CA GLN A 8 12.49 7.94 8.52
C GLN A 8 11.32 7.32 7.76
N ILE A 9 10.12 7.33 8.33
CA ILE A 9 8.90 6.85 7.67
C ILE A 9 8.65 7.62 6.38
N LYS A 10 8.76 8.96 6.40
CA LYS A 10 8.60 9.79 5.20
C LYS A 10 9.55 9.36 4.08
N LYS A 11 10.82 9.07 4.40
CA LYS A 11 11.80 8.59 3.40
C LYS A 11 11.39 7.24 2.80
N ILE A 12 10.93 6.30 3.63
CA ILE A 12 10.49 4.96 3.19
C ILE A 12 9.25 5.09 2.28
N LEU A 13 8.23 5.81 2.72
CA LEU A 13 6.99 6.00 1.94
C LEU A 13 7.27 6.74 0.63
N LYS A 14 8.13 7.76 0.65
CA LYS A 14 8.54 8.47 -0.56
C LYS A 14 9.17 7.50 -1.58
N PHE A 15 10.09 6.66 -1.14
CA PHE A 15 10.70 5.67 -2.00
C PHE A 15 9.67 4.66 -2.54
N LEU A 16 8.84 4.10 -1.66
CA LEU A 16 7.88 3.04 -1.99
C LEU A 16 6.80 3.47 -3.00
N PHE A 17 6.31 4.71 -2.87
CA PHE A 17 5.15 5.20 -3.64
C PHE A 17 5.51 6.19 -4.75
N PHE A 18 6.56 7.00 -4.60
CA PHE A 18 6.81 8.13 -5.50
C PHE A 18 8.13 8.05 -6.25
N SER A 19 9.09 7.22 -5.82
CA SER A 19 10.42 7.14 -6.47
C SER A 19 10.76 5.76 -7.04
N SER A 20 9.97 4.74 -6.76
CA SER A 20 10.20 3.37 -7.27
C SER A 20 9.25 3.00 -8.40
N ARG A 21 9.70 2.10 -9.28
CA ARG A 21 8.88 1.53 -10.36
C ARG A 21 7.63 0.87 -9.76
N GLY A 22 6.47 1.22 -10.30
CA GLY A 22 5.18 0.72 -9.81
C GLY A 22 4.65 1.39 -8.53
N GLY A 23 5.31 2.46 -8.06
CA GLY A 23 4.88 3.19 -6.86
C GLY A 23 3.47 3.77 -6.99
N LYS A 24 3.13 4.33 -8.16
CA LYS A 24 1.77 4.80 -8.48
C LYS A 24 0.73 3.68 -8.34
N THR A 25 1.00 2.50 -8.88
CA THR A 25 0.09 1.35 -8.77
C THR A 25 -0.10 0.91 -7.31
N ARG A 26 0.99 0.83 -6.54
CA ARG A 26 0.92 0.52 -5.11
C ARG A 26 0.09 1.55 -4.34
N LEU A 27 0.20 2.83 -4.68
CA LEU A 27 -0.59 3.89 -4.07
C LEU A 27 -2.09 3.72 -4.35
N GLU A 28 -2.46 3.39 -5.59
CA GLU A 28 -3.86 3.10 -5.94
C GLU A 28 -4.39 1.85 -5.23
N ILE A 29 -3.57 0.79 -5.08
CA ILE A 29 -3.95 -0.38 -4.29
C ILE A 29 -4.22 0.02 -2.83
N VAL A 30 -3.33 0.80 -2.22
CA VAL A 30 -3.51 1.28 -0.84
C VAL A 30 -4.81 2.07 -0.71
N LYS A 31 -5.12 2.98 -1.64
CA LYS A 31 -6.38 3.74 -1.66
C LYS A 31 -7.61 2.85 -1.75
N LEU A 32 -7.60 1.80 -2.58
CA LEU A 32 -8.70 0.84 -2.64
C LEU A 32 -8.93 0.12 -1.31
N LEU A 33 -7.83 -0.22 -0.61
CA LEU A 33 -7.86 -0.94 0.67
C LEU A 33 -8.21 -0.06 1.87
N GLU A 34 -8.27 1.27 1.72
CA GLU A 34 -8.72 2.18 2.77
C GLU A 34 -10.20 2.01 3.10
N PHE A 35 -11.00 1.63 2.11
CA PHE A 35 -12.46 1.51 2.26
C PHE A 35 -12.89 0.11 2.66
N ASN A 36 -12.26 -0.93 2.09
CA ASN A 36 -12.64 -2.32 2.30
C ASN A 36 -11.45 -3.27 2.15
N SER A 37 -11.50 -4.40 2.85
CA SER A 37 -10.62 -5.54 2.57
C SER A 37 -10.98 -6.16 1.21
N LEU A 38 -10.03 -6.31 0.30
CA LEU A 38 -10.24 -6.84 -1.05
C LEU A 38 -9.29 -8.00 -1.35
N ASN A 39 -9.73 -8.98 -2.12
CA ASN A 39 -8.81 -9.99 -2.65
C ASN A 39 -8.08 -9.49 -3.92
N ALA A 40 -7.03 -10.20 -4.32
CA ALA A 40 -6.20 -9.80 -5.46
C ALA A 40 -6.97 -9.74 -6.80
N ASN A 41 -7.97 -10.61 -7.00
CA ASN A 41 -8.83 -10.56 -8.20
C ASN A 41 -9.65 -9.28 -8.26
N GLN A 42 -10.27 -8.88 -7.13
CA GLN A 42 -11.06 -7.65 -7.03
C GLN A 42 -10.21 -6.41 -7.26
N ILE A 43 -8.97 -6.40 -6.76
CA ILE A 43 -8.03 -5.30 -6.99
C ILE A 43 -7.61 -5.25 -8.47
N ALA A 44 -7.33 -6.40 -9.08
CA ALA A 44 -6.99 -6.50 -10.50
C ALA A 44 -8.12 -5.97 -11.39
N GLU A 45 -9.37 -6.34 -11.11
CA GLU A 45 -10.54 -5.84 -11.82
C GLU A 45 -10.71 -4.32 -11.66
N LYS A 46 -10.68 -3.81 -10.42
CA LYS A 46 -10.86 -2.38 -10.13
C LYS A 46 -9.79 -1.49 -10.74
N LEU A 47 -8.56 -1.98 -10.87
CA LEU A 47 -7.44 -1.23 -11.45
C LEU A 47 -7.20 -1.55 -12.92
N ASN A 48 -7.97 -2.47 -13.52
CA ASN A 48 -7.77 -3.00 -14.86
C ASN A 48 -6.32 -3.50 -15.09
N LEU A 49 -5.83 -4.33 -14.17
CA LEU A 49 -4.47 -4.87 -14.17
C LEU A 49 -4.46 -6.40 -14.28
N ASN A 50 -3.34 -6.95 -14.74
CA ASN A 50 -3.12 -8.40 -14.68
C ASN A 50 -3.02 -8.87 -13.22
N TYR A 51 -3.63 -10.01 -12.92
CA TYR A 51 -3.59 -10.62 -11.59
C TYR A 51 -2.17 -10.77 -11.02
N LYS A 52 -1.20 -11.26 -11.81
CA LYS A 52 0.19 -11.43 -11.36
C LYS A 52 0.86 -10.10 -11.03
N THR A 53 0.50 -9.03 -11.74
CA THR A 53 0.97 -7.68 -11.44
C THR A 53 0.46 -7.20 -10.08
N VAL A 54 -0.81 -7.46 -9.77
CA VAL A 54 -1.39 -7.13 -8.46
C VAL A 54 -0.74 -7.94 -7.35
N ILE A 55 -0.53 -9.25 -7.55
CA ILE A 55 0.16 -10.10 -6.58
C ILE A 55 1.55 -9.55 -6.25
N HIS A 56 2.34 -9.23 -7.28
CA HIS A 56 3.67 -8.64 -7.07
C HIS A 56 3.61 -7.34 -6.25
N HIS A 57 2.64 -6.46 -6.51
CA HIS A 57 2.48 -5.25 -5.72
C HIS A 57 2.04 -5.51 -4.27
N LEU A 58 1.16 -6.49 -4.05
CA LEU A 58 0.72 -6.88 -2.71
C LEU A 58 1.87 -7.48 -1.91
N GLU A 59 2.73 -8.31 -2.52
CA GLU A 59 3.94 -8.85 -1.89
C GLU A 59 4.86 -7.73 -1.42
N VAL A 60 5.18 -6.76 -2.31
CA VAL A 60 6.01 -5.60 -1.94
C VAL A 60 5.37 -4.78 -0.81
N LEU A 61 4.05 -4.59 -0.84
CA LEU A 61 3.32 -3.87 0.22
C LEU A 61 3.33 -4.64 1.55
N MET A 62 3.26 -5.98 1.52
CA MET A 62 3.34 -6.83 2.71
C MET A 62 4.74 -6.82 3.32
N GLU A 63 5.79 -6.94 2.50
CA GLU A 63 7.18 -6.84 2.94
C GLU A 63 7.47 -5.50 3.64
N ASN A 64 6.86 -4.42 3.14
CA ASN A 64 6.95 -3.08 3.73
C ASN A 64 5.92 -2.83 4.86
N ARG A 65 5.21 -3.86 5.31
CA ARG A 65 4.21 -3.81 6.39
C ARG A 65 3.11 -2.77 6.16
N ILE A 66 2.77 -2.51 4.91
CA ILE A 66 1.68 -1.60 4.53
C ILE A 66 0.34 -2.32 4.54
N VAL A 67 0.34 -3.56 4.04
CA VAL A 67 -0.85 -4.40 3.95
C VAL A 67 -0.61 -5.74 4.66
N VAL A 68 -1.69 -6.35 5.12
CA VAL A 68 -1.69 -7.70 5.68
C VAL A 68 -2.71 -8.55 4.95
N LYS A 69 -2.41 -9.85 4.83
CA LYS A 69 -3.29 -10.85 4.26
C LYS A 69 -4.19 -11.42 5.37
N GLU A 70 -5.47 -11.57 5.08
CA GLU A 70 -6.46 -12.18 5.97
C GLU A 70 -6.95 -13.50 5.36
N GLY A 71 -6.68 -14.59 6.09
CA GLY A 71 -6.99 -15.95 5.68
C GLY A 71 -5.94 -16.59 4.77
N ASP A 72 -6.11 -17.89 4.55
CA ASP A 72 -5.21 -18.73 3.76
C ASP A 72 -5.82 -19.15 2.42
N GLY A 73 -4.97 -19.56 1.48
CA GLY A 73 -5.41 -20.09 0.18
C GLY A 73 -5.91 -19.06 -0.84
N TYR A 74 -6.65 -19.56 -1.82
CA TYR A 74 -7.21 -18.78 -2.94
C TYR A 74 -8.40 -17.92 -2.46
N GLY A 75 -8.39 -16.63 -2.81
CA GLY A 75 -9.45 -15.69 -2.42
C GLY A 75 -9.20 -14.94 -1.10
N ALA A 76 -8.05 -15.14 -0.46
CA ALA A 76 -7.64 -14.37 0.70
C ALA A 76 -7.71 -12.85 0.43
N LYS A 77 -8.20 -12.12 1.43
CA LYS A 77 -8.36 -10.67 1.34
C LYS A 77 -7.11 -9.99 1.89
N PHE A 78 -6.90 -8.76 1.43
CA PHE A 78 -5.85 -7.88 1.90
C PHE A 78 -6.51 -6.67 2.54
N ARG A 79 -5.88 -6.13 3.59
CA ARG A 79 -6.28 -4.87 4.22
C ARG A 79 -5.04 -4.09 4.65
N LEU A 80 -5.21 -2.83 5.00
CA LEU A 80 -4.12 -2.05 5.60
C LEU A 80 -3.69 -2.65 6.94
N SER A 81 -2.38 -2.65 7.19
CA SER A 81 -1.82 -3.05 8.46
C SER A 81 -2.18 -2.04 9.56
N ARG A 82 -2.18 -2.47 10.82
CA ARG A 82 -2.47 -1.55 11.94
C ARG A 82 -1.36 -0.51 12.10
N GLU A 83 -0.13 -0.93 11.86
CA GLU A 83 1.07 -0.12 11.89
C GLU A 83 0.97 1.01 10.87
N PHE A 84 0.63 0.70 9.62
CA PHE A 84 0.53 1.69 8.56
C PHE A 84 -0.55 2.72 8.83
N VAL A 85 -1.70 2.30 9.38
CA VAL A 85 -2.79 3.23 9.74
C VAL A 85 -2.31 4.31 10.72
N ILE A 86 -1.41 3.98 11.65
CA ILE A 86 -0.87 4.94 12.64
C ILE A 86 -0.10 6.08 11.97
N PHE A 87 0.64 5.81 10.89
CA PHE A 87 1.50 6.81 10.23
C PHE A 87 1.02 7.20 8.82
N LYS A 88 -0.22 6.84 8.47
CA LYS A 88 -0.84 7.16 7.17
C LYS A 88 -0.84 8.66 6.87
N GLU A 89 -0.94 9.52 7.89
CA GLU A 89 -0.86 10.98 7.73
C GLU A 89 0.41 11.44 7.01
N VAL A 90 1.53 10.72 7.17
CA VAL A 90 2.79 11.01 6.47
C VAL A 90 2.67 10.76 4.97
N LEU A 91 1.87 9.77 4.56
CA LEU A 91 1.58 9.54 3.15
C LEU A 91 0.74 10.68 2.57
N VAL A 92 -0.26 11.16 3.32
CA VAL A 92 -1.12 12.28 2.91
C VAL A 92 -0.30 13.57 2.75
N GLU A 93 0.64 13.82 3.67
CA GLU A 93 1.60 14.92 3.54
C GLU A 93 2.43 14.81 2.25
N LEU A 94 2.99 13.63 1.98
CA LEU A 94 3.78 13.39 0.77
C LEU A 94 2.95 13.59 -0.50
N GLU A 95 1.70 13.12 -0.55
CA GLU A 95 0.81 13.32 -1.70
C GLU A 95 0.60 14.80 -2.00
N ARG A 96 0.51 15.66 -0.98
CA ARG A 96 0.36 17.11 -1.14
C ARG A 96 1.63 17.79 -1.66
N GLU A 97 2.81 17.29 -1.29
CA GLU A 97 4.10 17.81 -1.78
C GLU A 97 4.40 17.41 -3.22
N THR A 98 3.78 16.34 -3.70
CA THR A 98 4.00 15.79 -5.05
C THR A 98 2.95 16.22 -6.08
N LYS A 99 1.93 16.98 -5.65
CA LYS A 99 0.96 17.66 -6.51
C LYS A 99 1.50 19.03 -6.90
#